data_AF-A0A9Q8Y8C6-F1
#
_entry.id   AF-A0A9Q8Y8C6-F1
#
_cell.length_a   1.000
_cell.length_b   1.000
_cell.length_c   1.000
_cell.angle_alpha   90.00
_cell.angle_beta   90.00
_cell.angle_gamma   90.00
#
_symmetry.space_group_name_H-M   'P 1'
#
loop_
_entity.id
_entity.type
_entity.pdbx_description
1 polymer ?
#
loop_
_entity_poly.entity_id
_entity_poly.type
_entity_poly.pdbx_seq_one_letter_code
_entity_poly.pdbx_strand_id
1 'polypeptide(L)'
;MHRSALLALFLFLSSAGAKAQDANIVPPEATFVTSTGYWEESGEPLSSLDPNAAAEKPGDARRGYYKLIALRQADGTAQIHLQQVAATPAGPVVISSAELEEFSALKAYVTDIRPETSTGVTAQPGMFATVYLKTDPSVREPESWTVLIDDLGDIKIERASN
;
A
#
# COMPACT_ATOMS: atom_id res chain seq x y z
N MET A 1 37.84 14.94 -38.02
CA MET A 1 36.48 14.37 -38.14
C MET A 1 36.21 13.18 -37.19
N HIS A 2 37.03 12.94 -36.15
CA HIS A 2 36.86 11.76 -35.26
C HIS A 2 36.11 12.03 -33.94
N ARG A 3 35.90 13.30 -33.57
CA ARG A 3 35.17 13.66 -32.34
C ARG A 3 33.67 13.42 -32.42
N SER A 4 33.06 13.61 -33.60
CA SER A 4 31.63 13.38 -33.82
C SER A 4 31.28 11.88 -33.81
N ALA A 5 32.22 11.01 -34.19
CA ALA A 5 32.03 9.56 -34.18
C ALA A 5 32.03 8.96 -32.76
N LEU A 6 32.84 9.52 -31.84
CA LEU A 6 32.84 9.09 -30.44
C LEU A 6 31.54 9.45 -29.71
N LEU A 7 30.97 10.63 -29.98
CA LEU A 7 29.75 11.09 -29.33
C LEU A 7 28.53 10.24 -29.74
N ALA A 8 28.49 9.78 -30.98
CA ALA A 8 27.46 8.85 -31.45
C ALA A 8 27.55 7.48 -30.77
N LEU A 9 28.77 6.99 -30.50
CA LEU A 9 28.98 5.69 -29.85
C LEU A 9 28.48 5.69 -28.39
N PHE A 10 28.65 6.79 -27.66
CA PHE A 10 28.15 6.92 -26.28
C PHE A 10 26.61 6.94 -26.18
N LEU A 11 25.92 7.44 -27.20
CA LEU A 11 24.44 7.47 -27.21
C LEU A 11 23.83 6.07 -27.43
N PHE A 12 24.54 5.15 -28.09
CA PHE A 12 24.06 3.77 -28.30
C PHE A 12 24.28 2.84 -27.11
N LEU A 13 25.16 3.19 -26.16
CA LEU A 13 25.41 2.39 -24.95
C LEU A 13 24.42 2.67 -23.82
N SER A 14 23.64 3.75 -23.91
CA SER A 14 22.67 4.15 -22.88
C SER A 14 21.29 3.50 -23.05
N SER A 15 21.09 2.67 -24.06
CA SER A 15 19.87 1.87 -24.23
C SER A 15 19.96 0.55 -23.47
N ALA A 16 20.43 0.58 -22.22
CA ALA A 16 20.19 -0.50 -21.28
C ALA A 16 18.67 -0.67 -21.20
N GLY A 17 18.15 -1.64 -21.96
CA GLY A 17 16.74 -1.81 -22.17
C GLY A 17 16.06 -1.91 -20.82
N ALA A 18 15.15 -0.99 -20.54
CA ALA A 18 14.18 -1.16 -19.48
C ALA A 18 13.47 -2.49 -19.77
N LYS A 19 13.92 -3.55 -19.11
CA LYS A 19 13.20 -4.81 -19.08
C LYS A 19 11.92 -4.44 -18.36
N ALA A 20 10.78 -4.48 -19.06
CA ALA A 20 9.52 -4.68 -18.37
C ALA A 20 9.76 -5.93 -17.51
N GLN A 21 9.81 -5.76 -16.19
CA GLN A 21 9.75 -6.91 -15.29
C GLN A 21 8.51 -7.67 -15.75
N ASP A 22 8.62 -8.99 -15.95
CA ASP A 22 7.42 -9.83 -16.12
C ASP A 22 6.48 -9.38 -15.02
N ALA A 23 5.40 -8.70 -15.41
CA ALA A 23 4.48 -8.17 -14.44
C ALA A 23 3.95 -9.43 -13.78
N ASN A 24 4.34 -9.66 -12.52
CA ASN A 24 3.63 -10.57 -11.64
C ASN A 24 2.23 -9.96 -11.55
N ILE A 25 1.39 -10.31 -12.53
CA ILE A 25 0.01 -9.90 -12.62
C ILE A 25 -0.61 -10.34 -11.30
N VAL A 26 -1.39 -9.43 -10.71
CA VAL A 26 -2.06 -9.70 -9.44
C VAL A 26 -2.78 -11.05 -9.55
N PRO A 27 -2.63 -11.96 -8.56
CA PRO A 27 -3.28 -13.27 -8.61
C PRO A 27 -4.78 -13.13 -8.90
N PRO A 28 -5.39 -14.06 -9.66
CA PRO A 28 -6.80 -13.96 -10.05
C PRO A 28 -7.77 -13.97 -8.86
N GLU A 29 -7.33 -14.46 -7.71
CA GLU A 29 -8.08 -14.41 -6.45
C GLU A 29 -8.17 -12.99 -5.89
N ALA A 30 -7.24 -12.09 -6.24
CA ALA A 30 -7.31 -10.70 -5.82
C ALA A 30 -8.35 -9.93 -6.64
N THR A 31 -9.52 -9.74 -6.05
CA THR A 31 -10.67 -9.12 -6.73
C THR A 31 -10.63 -7.59 -6.66
N PHE A 32 -10.08 -7.04 -5.58
CA PHE A 32 -9.93 -5.60 -5.38
C PHE A 32 -8.57 -5.30 -4.75
N VAL A 33 -7.87 -4.31 -5.31
CA VAL A 33 -6.60 -3.81 -4.81
C VAL A 33 -6.65 -2.29 -4.81
N THR A 34 -6.55 -1.69 -3.62
CA THR A 34 -6.66 -0.24 -3.43
C THR A 34 -5.45 0.26 -2.66
N SER A 35 -4.65 1.14 -3.27
CA SER A 35 -3.54 1.85 -2.63
C SER A 35 -4.03 3.23 -2.16
N THR A 36 -3.78 3.58 -0.89
CA THR A 36 -4.21 4.86 -0.30
C THR A 36 -3.44 5.16 1.00
N GLY A 37 -3.68 6.34 1.56
CA GLY A 37 -3.09 6.79 2.81
C GLY A 37 -1.60 7.10 2.70
N TYR A 38 -1.02 7.50 3.83
CA TYR A 38 0.37 7.86 3.96
C TYR A 38 0.88 7.40 5.32
N TRP A 39 2.15 7.01 5.39
CA TRP A 39 2.82 6.81 6.66
C TRP A 39 4.26 7.29 6.56
N GLU A 40 4.79 7.73 7.68
CA GLU A 40 6.18 8.12 7.84
C GLU A 40 6.65 7.63 9.21
N GLU A 41 7.77 6.93 9.23
CA GLU A 41 8.49 6.60 10.45
C GLU A 41 9.23 7.88 10.86
N SER A 42 8.81 8.50 11.97
CA SER A 42 9.47 9.69 12.50
C SER A 42 10.90 9.32 12.85
N GLY A 43 11.84 9.78 12.02
CA GLY A 43 13.27 9.57 12.19
C GLY A 43 13.88 10.36 13.35
N GLU A 44 13.10 10.72 14.38
CA GLU A 44 13.63 11.37 15.59
C GLU A 44 14.59 10.37 16.26
N PRO A 45 15.91 10.63 16.25
CA PRO A 45 16.84 9.72 16.85
C PRO A 45 16.60 9.74 18.36
N LEU A 46 16.21 8.61 18.94
CA LEU A 46 16.38 8.37 20.38
C LEU A 46 17.85 8.55 20.82
N SER A 47 18.78 8.59 19.86
CA SER A 47 20.20 8.94 20.01
C SER A 47 20.46 10.40 20.39
N SER A 48 19.46 11.29 20.37
CA SER A 48 19.59 12.69 20.82
C SER A 48 19.86 12.86 22.33
N LEU A 49 19.83 11.76 23.09
CA LEU A 49 20.14 11.72 24.53
C LEU A 49 21.56 11.19 24.83
N ASP A 50 22.33 10.72 23.83
CA ASP A 50 23.68 10.21 24.05
C ASP A 50 24.73 11.13 23.40
N PRO A 51 25.49 11.92 24.19
CA PRO A 51 26.49 12.86 23.67
C PRO A 51 27.70 12.17 23.01
N ASN A 52 27.79 10.84 23.04
CA ASN A 52 28.86 10.05 22.39
C ASN A 52 28.37 9.18 21.22
N ALA A 53 27.10 9.24 20.85
CA ALA A 53 26.64 8.57 19.64
C ALA A 53 27.26 9.27 18.42
N ALA A 54 28.13 8.57 17.70
CA ALA A 54 28.59 9.02 16.39
C ALA A 54 27.36 9.31 15.53
N ALA A 55 27.32 10.49 14.90
CA ALA A 55 26.23 10.90 14.04
C ALA A 55 26.06 9.85 12.92
N GLU A 56 25.11 8.93 13.09
CA GLU A 56 24.56 8.19 11.97
C GLU A 56 24.01 9.24 11.00
N LYS A 57 24.34 9.10 9.72
CA LYS A 57 23.75 9.95 8.66
C LYS A 57 22.24 10.01 8.91
N PRO A 58 21.57 11.16 8.72
CA PRO A 58 20.12 11.24 8.83
C PRO A 58 19.54 10.08 8.04
N GLY A 59 19.03 9.06 8.74
CA GLY A 59 18.41 7.93 8.09
C GLY A 59 17.21 8.49 7.37
N ASP A 60 17.15 8.32 6.04
CA ASP A 60 16.00 8.77 5.25
C ASP A 60 14.72 8.33 5.98
N ALA A 61 13.96 9.31 6.50
CA ALA A 61 12.70 9.04 7.18
C ALA A 61 11.87 8.13 6.26
N ARG A 62 11.63 6.90 6.72
CA ARG A 62 11.01 5.89 5.87
C ARG A 62 9.56 6.30 5.71
N ARG A 63 9.11 6.40 4.46
CA ARG A 63 7.74 6.77 4.14
C ARG A 63 7.11 5.80 3.17
N GLY A 64 5.80 5.82 3.10
CA GLY A 64 5.08 4.94 2.20
C GLY A 64 3.59 5.16 2.18
N TYR A 65 2.88 4.14 1.71
CA TYR A 65 1.43 4.10 1.62
C TYR A 65 0.92 2.73 2.09
N TYR A 66 -0.39 2.62 2.21
CA TYR A 66 -1.06 1.38 2.56
C TYR A 66 -1.77 0.80 1.34
N LYS A 67 -1.95 -0.52 1.35
CA LYS A 67 -2.70 -1.24 0.32
C LYS A 67 -3.67 -2.20 0.98
N LEU A 68 -4.94 -2.10 0.59
CA LEU A 68 -5.96 -3.08 0.92
C LEU A 68 -6.14 -4.04 -0.26
N ILE A 69 -6.17 -5.33 0.03
CA ILE A 69 -6.31 -6.40 -0.96
C ILE A 69 -7.45 -7.31 -0.51
N ALA A 70 -8.50 -7.44 -1.33
CA ALA A 70 -9.51 -8.48 -1.15
C ALA A 70 -9.10 -9.74 -1.93
N LEU A 71 -8.92 -10.85 -1.24
CA LEU A 71 -8.61 -12.15 -1.80
C LEU A 71 -9.84 -13.06 -1.69
N ARG A 72 -10.42 -13.43 -2.84
CA ARG A 72 -11.52 -14.39 -2.93
C ARG A 72 -11.03 -15.79 -2.56
N GLN A 73 -11.74 -16.41 -1.62
CA GLN A 73 -11.51 -17.77 -1.14
C GLN A 73 -12.28 -18.78 -2.00
N ALA A 74 -11.97 -20.06 -1.82
CA ALA A 74 -12.61 -21.16 -2.55
C ALA A 74 -14.12 -21.27 -2.29
N ASP A 75 -14.57 -20.88 -1.09
CA ASP A 75 -16.00 -20.82 -0.73
C ASP A 75 -16.72 -19.57 -1.28
N GLY A 76 -15.98 -18.70 -1.98
CA GLY A 76 -16.47 -17.47 -2.60
C GLY A 76 -16.46 -16.25 -1.70
N THR A 77 -16.21 -16.42 -0.39
CA THR A 77 -16.01 -15.31 0.55
C THR A 77 -14.67 -14.62 0.30
N ALA A 78 -14.39 -13.51 0.97
CA ALA A 78 -13.13 -12.78 0.83
C ALA A 78 -12.41 -12.63 2.17
N GLN A 79 -11.07 -12.75 2.12
CA GLN A 79 -10.18 -12.23 3.13
C GLN A 79 -9.71 -10.84 2.71
N ILE A 80 -9.56 -9.91 3.66
CA ILE A 80 -9.01 -8.59 3.38
C ILE A 80 -7.65 -8.48 4.06
N HIS A 81 -6.63 -8.18 3.28
CA HIS A 81 -5.26 -7.99 3.75
C HIS A 81 -4.89 -6.52 3.67
N LEU A 82 -4.30 -6.02 4.75
CA LEU A 82 -3.67 -4.71 4.82
C LEU A 82 -2.15 -4.88 4.67
N GLN A 83 -1.59 -4.20 3.69
CA GLN A 83 -0.15 -4.10 3.50
C GLN A 83 0.35 -2.69 3.77
N GLN A 84 1.47 -2.60 4.48
CA GLN A 84 2.26 -1.39 4.56
C GLN A 84 3.38 -1.47 3.52
N VAL A 85 3.45 -0.47 2.64
CA VAL A 85 4.41 -0.45 1.52
C VAL A 85 5.33 0.74 1.67
N ALA A 86 6.64 0.49 1.79
CA ALA A 86 7.67 1.53 1.80
C ALA A 86 7.97 2.00 0.38
N ALA A 87 7.98 3.31 0.17
CA ALA A 87 8.39 3.93 -1.08
C ALA A 87 9.91 4.17 -1.04
N THR A 88 10.68 3.31 -1.71
CA THR A 88 12.16 3.41 -1.73
C THR A 88 12.67 3.87 -3.10
N PRO A 89 13.90 4.40 -3.20
CA PRO A 89 14.51 4.72 -4.50
C PRO A 89 14.61 3.53 -5.47
N ALA A 90 14.65 2.30 -4.94
CA ALA A 90 14.68 1.07 -5.74
C ALA A 90 13.29 0.58 -6.16
N GLY A 91 12.22 1.22 -5.67
CA GLY A 91 10.83 0.85 -5.90
C GLY A 91 10.04 0.58 -4.61
N PRO A 92 8.73 0.31 -4.72
CA PRO A 92 7.88 -0.02 -3.58
C PRO A 92 8.25 -1.39 -2.99
N VAL A 93 8.34 -1.48 -1.67
CA VAL A 93 8.65 -2.71 -0.93
C VAL A 93 7.56 -2.94 0.12
N VAL A 94 6.93 -4.11 0.10
CA VAL A 94 6.00 -4.52 1.19
C VAL A 94 6.83 -4.79 2.44
N ILE A 95 6.58 -4.03 3.50
CA ILE A 95 7.30 -4.16 4.77
C ILE A 95 6.47 -4.83 5.87
N SER A 96 5.14 -4.78 5.75
CA SER A 96 4.22 -5.49 6.63
C SER A 96 2.99 -5.94 5.84
N SER A 97 2.40 -7.05 6.23
CA SER A 97 1.17 -7.60 5.67
C SER A 97 0.41 -8.32 6.79
N ALA A 98 -0.85 -7.95 7.01
CA ALA A 98 -1.72 -8.57 8.00
C ALA A 98 -3.13 -8.78 7.44
N GLU A 99 -3.78 -9.87 7.85
CA GLU A 99 -5.20 -10.08 7.58
C GLU A 99 -6.03 -9.23 8.56
N LEU A 100 -7.10 -8.63 8.04
CA LEU A 100 -8.10 -7.93 8.84
C LEU A 100 -9.20 -8.93 9.20
N GLU A 101 -9.01 -9.65 10.30
CA GLU A 101 -9.82 -10.81 10.71
C GLU A 101 -11.30 -10.46 10.91
N GLU A 102 -11.61 -9.21 11.25
CA GLU A 102 -12.97 -8.69 11.37
C GLU A 102 -13.79 -8.94 10.12
N PHE A 103 -13.20 -8.80 8.92
CA PHE A 103 -13.90 -9.08 7.66
C PHE A 103 -14.04 -10.58 7.41
N SER A 104 -13.01 -11.36 7.73
CA SER A 104 -13.03 -12.82 7.57
C SER A 104 -14.07 -13.49 8.46
N ALA A 105 -14.29 -12.95 9.66
CA ALA A 105 -15.32 -13.40 10.59
C ALA A 105 -16.75 -13.20 10.04
N LEU A 106 -16.97 -12.20 9.18
CA LEU A 106 -18.28 -11.96 8.55
C LEU A 106 -18.61 -12.96 7.44
N LYS A 107 -17.61 -13.70 6.92
CA LYS A 107 -17.75 -14.56 5.73
C LYS A 107 -18.39 -13.82 4.55
N ALA A 108 -17.98 -12.58 4.35
CA ALA A 108 -18.59 -11.68 3.39
C ALA A 108 -17.99 -11.78 1.98
N TYR A 109 -18.75 -11.31 1.01
CA TYR A 109 -18.36 -11.08 -0.37
C TYR A 109 -18.03 -9.59 -0.55
N VAL A 110 -16.76 -9.27 -0.83
CA VAL A 110 -16.36 -7.90 -1.13
C VAL A 110 -16.82 -7.52 -2.55
N THR A 111 -17.46 -6.38 -2.69
CA THR A 111 -17.96 -5.86 -3.96
C THR A 111 -17.25 -4.59 -4.43
N ASP A 112 -16.57 -3.86 -3.54
CA ASP A 112 -15.71 -2.72 -3.86
C ASP A 112 -14.81 -2.36 -2.66
N ILE A 113 -13.66 -1.71 -2.92
CA ILE A 113 -12.84 -1.05 -1.89
C ILE A 113 -12.50 0.35 -2.38
N ARG A 114 -13.06 1.36 -1.73
CA ARG A 114 -12.93 2.76 -2.13
C ARG A 114 -12.02 3.53 -1.18
N PRO A 115 -10.97 4.18 -1.67
CA PRO A 115 -10.19 5.09 -0.84
C PRO A 115 -11.01 6.35 -0.53
N GLU A 116 -10.68 7.06 0.54
CA GLU A 116 -11.28 8.37 0.84
C GLU A 116 -11.12 9.36 -0.34
N THR A 117 -9.94 9.37 -0.94
CA THR A 117 -9.59 10.27 -2.04
C THR A 117 -8.90 9.51 -3.17
N SER A 118 -9.09 9.98 -4.40
CA SER A 118 -8.35 9.49 -5.56
C SER A 118 -7.03 10.25 -5.79
N THR A 119 -6.64 11.13 -4.88
CA THR A 119 -5.39 11.92 -4.99
C THR A 119 -4.15 11.09 -4.66
N GLY A 120 -4.33 9.91 -4.06
CA GLY A 120 -3.28 8.91 -3.83
C GLY A 120 -2.36 9.21 -2.64
N VAL A 121 -2.39 10.43 -2.08
CA VAL A 121 -1.61 10.83 -0.90
C VAL A 121 -2.43 11.83 -0.08
N THR A 122 -2.53 11.58 1.23
CA THR A 122 -3.05 12.52 2.24
C THR A 122 -1.89 13.34 2.82
N ALA A 123 -2.15 14.60 3.20
CA ALA A 123 -1.10 15.46 3.79
C ALA A 123 -0.68 15.03 5.21
N GLN A 124 -1.44 14.16 5.84
CA GLN A 124 -1.22 13.65 7.19
C GLN A 124 -1.05 12.13 7.15
N PRO A 125 -0.21 11.55 8.02
CA PRO A 125 -0.15 10.11 8.24
C PRO A 125 -1.51 9.53 8.60
N GLY A 126 -1.73 8.29 8.17
CA GLY A 126 -2.97 7.55 8.36
C GLY A 126 -3.56 7.04 7.06
N MET A 127 -4.70 6.38 7.17
CA MET A 127 -5.43 5.82 6.05
C MET A 127 -6.92 5.78 6.34
N PHE A 128 -7.74 6.07 5.34
CA PHE A 128 -9.17 5.81 5.36
C PHE A 128 -9.60 5.16 4.05
N ALA A 129 -10.37 4.08 4.18
CA ALA A 129 -11.03 3.42 3.06
C ALA A 129 -12.38 2.85 3.48
N THR A 130 -13.32 2.78 2.54
CA THR A 130 -14.59 2.10 2.70
C THR A 130 -14.58 0.79 1.92
N VAL A 131 -14.81 -0.31 2.62
CA VAL A 131 -15.05 -1.64 2.07
C VAL A 131 -16.55 -1.81 1.90
N TYR A 132 -16.98 -2.16 0.69
CA TYR A 132 -18.35 -2.52 0.39
C TYR A 132 -18.45 -4.04 0.32
N LEU A 133 -19.34 -4.62 1.11
CA LEU A 133 -19.44 -6.07 1.24
C LEU A 133 -20.88 -6.57 1.39
N LYS A 134 -21.08 -7.86 1.16
CA LYS A 134 -22.37 -8.55 1.36
C LYS A 134 -22.15 -9.81 2.19
N THR A 135 -22.89 -9.99 3.28
CA THR A 135 -22.93 -11.25 4.03
C THR A 135 -23.90 -12.25 3.39
N ASP A 136 -24.98 -11.75 2.77
CA ASP A 136 -25.87 -12.51 1.90
C ASP A 136 -25.74 -12.00 0.45
N PRO A 137 -25.23 -12.83 -0.49
CA PRO A 137 -25.02 -12.42 -1.88
C PRO A 137 -26.33 -12.17 -2.64
N SER A 138 -27.48 -12.61 -2.11
CA SER A 138 -28.80 -12.36 -2.71
C SER A 138 -29.32 -10.94 -2.44
N VAL A 139 -28.80 -10.26 -1.41
CA VAL A 139 -29.18 -8.88 -1.09
C VAL A 139 -28.64 -7.93 -2.16
N ARG A 140 -29.48 -6.97 -2.56
CA ARG A 140 -29.14 -6.02 -3.62
C ARG A 140 -28.04 -5.04 -3.20
N GLU A 141 -28.24 -4.36 -2.09
CA GLU A 141 -27.36 -3.30 -1.61
C GLU A 141 -26.24 -3.85 -0.71
N PRO A 142 -24.98 -3.44 -0.90
CA PRO A 142 -23.90 -3.82 0.00
C PRO A 142 -23.95 -3.06 1.33
N GLU A 143 -23.39 -3.65 2.37
CA GLU A 143 -23.02 -2.96 3.59
C GLU A 143 -21.71 -2.18 3.39
N SER A 144 -21.58 -1.05 4.08
CA SER A 144 -20.37 -0.24 4.08
C SER A 144 -19.64 -0.38 5.41
N TRP A 145 -18.33 -0.64 5.35
CA TRP A 145 -17.45 -0.76 6.49
C TRP A 145 -16.22 0.12 6.28
N THR A 146 -15.80 0.86 7.30
CA THR A 146 -14.63 1.75 7.24
C THR A 146 -13.42 1.07 7.84
N VAL A 147 -12.28 1.21 7.17
CA VAL A 147 -10.96 0.88 7.70
C VAL A 147 -10.23 2.20 7.90
N LEU A 148 -9.90 2.50 9.15
CA LEU A 148 -9.13 3.68 9.54
C LEU A 148 -7.79 3.22 10.11
N ILE A 149 -6.71 3.89 9.72
CA ILE A 149 -5.43 3.86 10.42
C ILE A 149 -5.15 5.29 10.85
N ASP A 150 -4.88 5.50 12.13
CA ASP A 150 -4.51 6.82 12.64
C ASP A 150 -3.02 7.14 12.41
N ASP A 151 -2.54 8.23 13.02
CA ASP A 151 -1.16 8.70 12.90
C ASP A 151 -0.16 7.84 13.71
N LEU A 152 -0.63 7.06 14.68
CA LEU A 152 0.16 6.12 15.48
C LEU A 152 0.23 4.72 14.85
N GLY A 153 -0.64 4.45 13.88
CA GLY A 153 -0.73 3.16 13.20
C GLY A 153 -1.78 2.23 13.79
N ASP A 154 -2.62 2.72 14.71
CA ASP A 154 -3.71 1.91 15.27
C ASP A 154 -4.81 1.73 14.22
N ILE A 155 -5.27 0.49 14.07
CA ILE A 155 -6.26 0.09 13.08
C ILE A 155 -7.64 0.05 13.73
N LYS A 156 -8.61 0.70 13.10
CA LYS A 156 -10.02 0.67 13.51
C LYS A 156 -10.90 0.24 12.34
N ILE A 157 -11.75 -0.76 12.58
CA ILE A 157 -12.70 -1.28 11.60
C ILE A 157 -14.11 -1.13 12.16
N GLU A 158 -14.97 -0.42 11.42
CA GLU A 158 -16.32 -0.12 11.88
C GLU A 158 -17.35 -0.28 10.75
N ARG A 159 -18.54 -0.76 11.10
CA ARG A 159 -19.69 -0.70 10.19
C ARG A 159 -20.16 0.74 10.09
N ALA A 160 -20.29 1.27 8.88
CA ALA A 160 -20.86 2.59 8.68
C ALA A 160 -22.36 2.56 9.03
N SER A 161 -22.77 3.41 9.98
CA SER A 161 -24.19 3.68 10.24
C SER A 161 -24.65 4.78 9.30
N ASN A 162 -25.44 4.43 8.29
CA ASN A 162 -26.21 5.42 7.52
C ASN A 162 -27.41 5.93 8.34
#